data_AF-A0A3B9J8W4-F1
#
_entry.id   AF-A0A3B9J8W4-F1
#
_cell.length_a   1.000
_cell.length_b   1.000
_cell.length_c   1.000
_cell.angle_alpha   90.00
_cell.angle_beta   90.00
_cell.angle_gamma   90.00
#
_symmetry.space_group_name_H-M   'P 1'
#
loop_
_entity.id
_entity.type
_entity.pdbx_description
1 polymer ?
#
loop_
_entity_poly.entity_id
_entity_poly.type
_entity_poly.pdbx_seq_one_letter_code
_entity_poly.pdbx_strand_id
1 'polypeptide(L)'
;KDAVFGYDFEGYWMDIGTIRSFYETNLELSTANSPFNFFDPERPIYTNPRILPGSQVMDSNLKDVLLSEGCRIQKAKISHSLIGLRSRIGPGTTIKDTIMMGADDYDMMPHRKNDVAMGVGPNCHIEGAILDKNVRIGEGVVIKPFPRGTEIDAGTWVVQDGIVVIPKDTTILPNTRIAPE
;
A
#
# COMPACT_ATOMS: atom_id res chain seq x y z
N LYS A 1 -4.06 -41.96 27.31
CA LYS A 1 -4.69 -41.39 26.10
C LYS A 1 -5.05 -39.96 26.47
N ASP A 2 -4.41 -39.00 25.84
CA ASP A 2 -4.71 -37.58 26.10
C ASP A 2 -6.06 -37.25 25.48
N ALA A 3 -6.88 -36.48 26.22
CA ALA A 3 -8.19 -36.06 25.75
C ALA A 3 -8.06 -34.82 24.85
N VAL A 4 -8.78 -34.82 23.73
CA VAL A 4 -8.87 -33.68 22.80
C VAL A 4 -10.21 -32.99 23.03
N PHE A 5 -10.17 -31.66 23.17
CA PHE A 5 -11.36 -30.82 23.35
C PHE A 5 -11.45 -29.77 22.24
N GLY A 6 -12.67 -29.34 21.92
CA GLY A 6 -12.95 -28.24 21.00
C GLY A 6 -13.42 -26.98 21.73
N TYR A 7 -13.24 -25.84 21.09
CA TYR A 7 -13.75 -24.53 21.54
C TYR A 7 -14.28 -23.77 20.33
N ASP A 8 -15.54 -23.32 20.41
CA ASP A 8 -16.17 -22.56 19.34
C ASP A 8 -15.76 -21.10 19.43
N PHE A 9 -15.23 -20.57 18.32
CA PHE A 9 -14.85 -19.16 18.20
C PHE A 9 -15.82 -18.44 17.26
N GLU A 10 -16.53 -17.44 17.78
CA GLU A 10 -17.56 -16.67 17.05
C GLU A 10 -17.07 -15.29 16.59
N GLY A 11 -15.80 -14.95 16.86
CA GLY A 11 -15.23 -13.66 16.50
C GLY A 11 -14.82 -13.59 15.03
N TYR A 12 -14.39 -12.40 14.61
CA TYR A 12 -13.79 -12.21 13.29
C TYR A 12 -12.47 -12.99 13.16
N TRP A 13 -12.35 -13.77 12.10
CA TRP A 13 -11.14 -14.48 11.71
C TRP A 13 -11.03 -14.51 10.19
N MET A 14 -9.85 -14.20 9.66
CA MET A 14 -9.54 -14.27 8.23
C MET A 14 -8.13 -14.84 8.03
N ASP A 15 -8.00 -15.76 7.07
CA ASP A 15 -6.71 -16.26 6.61
C ASP A 15 -6.10 -15.29 5.57
N ILE A 16 -5.01 -14.63 5.96
CA ILE A 16 -4.27 -13.68 5.12
C ILE A 16 -3.01 -14.32 4.50
N GLY A 17 -2.99 -15.64 4.34
CA GLY A 17 -1.86 -16.40 3.79
C GLY A 17 -1.65 -16.28 2.27
N THR A 18 -2.57 -15.66 1.52
CA THR A 18 -2.43 -15.43 0.08
C THR A 18 -2.33 -13.94 -0.24
N ILE A 19 -1.72 -13.57 -1.36
CA ILE A 19 -1.65 -12.15 -1.79
C ILE A 19 -3.04 -11.55 -1.93
N ARG A 20 -3.97 -12.31 -2.50
CA ARG A 20 -5.38 -11.92 -2.67
C ARG A 20 -6.05 -11.63 -1.33
N SER A 21 -6.02 -12.58 -0.39
CA SER A 21 -6.66 -12.39 0.92
C SER A 21 -5.99 -11.30 1.73
N PHE A 22 -4.65 -11.21 1.71
CA PHE A 22 -3.92 -10.09 2.31
C PHE A 22 -4.37 -8.74 1.74
N TYR A 23 -4.46 -8.63 0.41
CA TYR A 23 -4.84 -7.40 -0.27
C TYR A 23 -6.27 -6.95 0.04
N GLU A 24 -7.24 -7.85 -0.10
CA GLU A 24 -8.66 -7.53 0.12
C GLU A 24 -8.94 -7.19 1.58
N THR A 25 -8.47 -8.03 2.51
CA THR A 25 -8.66 -7.79 3.96
C THR A 25 -8.01 -6.49 4.42
N ASN A 26 -6.85 -6.11 3.88
CA ASN A 26 -6.25 -4.83 4.24
C ASN A 26 -7.06 -3.66 3.66
N LEU A 27 -7.48 -3.71 2.39
CA LEU A 27 -8.29 -2.64 1.80
C LEU A 27 -9.62 -2.42 2.53
N GLU A 28 -10.25 -3.48 3.04
CA GLU A 28 -11.47 -3.38 3.84
C GLU A 28 -11.29 -2.50 5.09
N LEU A 29 -10.07 -2.43 5.66
CA LEU A 29 -9.75 -1.57 6.80
C LEU A 29 -9.89 -0.07 6.49
N SER A 30 -9.87 0.33 5.21
CA SER A 30 -10.03 1.72 4.80
C SER A 30 -11.49 2.14 4.67
N THR A 31 -12.43 1.21 4.88
CA THR A 31 -13.87 1.43 4.73
C THR A 31 -14.57 1.61 6.08
N ALA A 32 -15.73 2.25 6.07
CA ALA A 32 -16.53 2.49 7.29
C ALA A 32 -17.05 1.19 7.94
N ASN A 33 -17.20 0.11 7.17
CA ASN A 33 -17.73 -1.17 7.63
C ASN A 33 -16.62 -2.22 7.79
N SER A 34 -15.40 -1.81 8.14
CA SER A 34 -14.29 -2.72 8.39
C SER A 34 -14.70 -3.80 9.39
N PRO A 35 -14.52 -5.10 9.07
CA PRO A 35 -14.89 -6.19 9.96
C PRO A 35 -13.94 -6.33 11.15
N PHE A 36 -12.77 -5.69 11.09
CA PHE A 36 -11.78 -5.63 12.18
C PHE A 36 -11.59 -4.20 12.68
N ASN A 37 -11.58 -4.01 14.00
CA ASN A 37 -11.49 -2.71 14.63
C ASN A 37 -10.13 -2.51 15.33
N PHE A 38 -9.25 -1.69 14.74
CA PHE A 38 -7.98 -1.29 15.37
C PHE A 38 -8.15 -0.22 16.47
N PHE A 39 -9.34 0.38 16.60
CA PHE A 39 -9.64 1.47 17.54
C PHE A 39 -10.31 0.97 18.83
N ASP A 40 -10.23 -0.33 19.15
CA ASP A 40 -10.76 -0.88 20.40
C ASP A 40 -9.86 -0.47 21.60
N PRO A 41 -10.37 0.35 22.54
CA PRO A 41 -9.60 0.79 23.70
C PRO A 41 -9.43 -0.30 24.77
N GLU A 42 -10.29 -1.32 24.79
CA GLU A 42 -10.22 -2.43 25.74
C GLU A 42 -9.25 -3.51 25.26
N ARG A 43 -9.14 -3.68 23.93
CA ARG A 43 -8.31 -4.71 23.27
C ARG A 43 -7.44 -4.12 22.16
N PRO A 44 -6.55 -3.16 22.46
CA PRO A 44 -5.73 -2.53 21.45
C PRO A 44 -4.71 -3.49 20.85
N ILE A 45 -4.44 -3.31 19.55
CA ILE A 45 -3.31 -3.95 18.87
C ILE A 45 -2.09 -3.03 18.97
N TYR A 46 -1.03 -3.51 19.63
CA TYR A 46 0.19 -2.73 19.83
C TYR A 46 1.18 -2.90 18.67
N THR A 47 1.96 -1.84 18.43
CA THR A 47 3.10 -1.84 17.50
C THR A 47 4.24 -0.99 18.08
N ASN A 48 5.38 -0.96 17.41
CA ASN A 48 6.54 -0.17 17.83
C ASN A 48 6.21 1.35 17.81
N PRO A 49 6.39 2.09 18.93
CA PRO A 49 6.21 3.55 18.97
C PRO A 49 7.36 4.26 18.25
N ARG A 50 7.08 4.81 17.05
CA ARG A 50 8.10 5.44 16.19
C ARG A 50 8.25 6.95 16.37
N ILE A 51 7.31 7.61 17.05
CA ILE A 51 7.31 9.07 17.29
C ILE A 51 7.46 9.85 15.97
N LEU A 52 6.68 9.47 14.94
CA LEU A 52 6.70 10.17 13.66
C LEU A 52 5.82 11.43 13.73
N PRO A 53 6.10 12.45 12.90
CA PRO A 53 5.22 13.62 12.83
C PRO A 53 3.86 13.23 12.26
N GLY A 54 2.87 14.11 12.45
CA GLY A 54 1.60 14.01 11.74
C GLY A 54 1.80 14.04 10.22
N SER A 55 0.91 13.38 9.49
CA SER A 55 0.95 13.35 8.03
C SER A 55 0.52 14.68 7.42
N GLN A 56 1.27 15.13 6.41
CA GLN A 56 0.98 16.34 5.66
C GLN A 56 0.24 16.00 4.37
N VAL A 57 -0.96 16.56 4.20
CA VAL A 57 -1.77 16.43 2.99
C VAL A 57 -2.05 17.83 2.43
N MET A 58 -1.61 18.08 1.19
CA MET A 58 -1.75 19.39 0.54
C MET A 58 -2.53 19.24 -0.77
N ASP A 59 -3.61 19.99 -0.90
CA ASP A 59 -4.39 20.11 -2.15
C ASP A 59 -4.78 18.74 -2.75
N SER A 60 -5.17 17.79 -1.91
CA SER A 60 -5.41 16.40 -2.29
C SER A 60 -6.83 15.94 -1.94
N ASN A 61 -7.36 14.99 -2.72
CA ASN A 61 -8.66 14.38 -2.49
C ASN A 61 -8.47 12.95 -1.98
N LEU A 62 -8.98 12.66 -0.78
CA LEU A 62 -8.91 11.35 -0.15
C LEU A 62 -10.34 10.82 0.06
N LYS A 63 -10.60 9.57 -0.33
CA LYS A 63 -11.87 8.89 -0.14
C LYS A 63 -11.64 7.44 0.30
N ASP A 64 -12.17 7.02 1.44
CA ASP A 64 -11.99 5.65 1.97
C ASP A 64 -10.50 5.27 2.08
N VAL A 65 -9.73 6.09 2.81
CA VAL A 65 -8.26 5.95 2.92
C VAL A 65 -7.87 5.80 4.39
N LEU A 66 -7.10 4.75 4.69
CA LEU A 66 -6.41 4.62 5.97
C LEU A 66 -4.99 5.19 5.82
N LEU A 67 -4.77 6.35 6.43
CA LEU A 67 -3.52 7.11 6.34
C LEU A 67 -2.71 6.98 7.62
N SER A 68 -1.50 6.43 7.51
CA SER A 68 -0.54 6.32 8.62
C SER A 68 0.19 7.64 8.89
N GLU A 69 0.94 7.69 9.99
CA GLU A 69 1.80 8.82 10.39
C GLU A 69 3.00 9.09 9.45
N GLY A 70 3.52 10.31 9.50
CA GLY A 70 4.75 10.70 8.81
C GLY A 70 4.66 10.85 7.29
N CYS A 71 3.47 10.81 6.68
CA CYS A 71 3.32 10.86 5.22
C CYS A 71 3.42 12.28 4.65
N ARG A 72 3.80 12.40 3.38
CA ARG A 72 3.78 13.65 2.59
C ARG A 72 3.04 13.44 1.28
N ILE A 73 1.85 14.01 1.18
CA ILE A 73 0.94 13.85 0.04
C ILE A 73 0.66 15.24 -0.55
N GLN A 74 0.86 15.38 -1.86
CA GLN A 74 0.71 16.66 -2.55
C GLN A 74 -0.09 16.47 -3.83
N LYS A 75 -1.14 17.28 -4.04
CA LYS A 75 -1.92 17.34 -5.30
C LYS A 75 -2.30 15.96 -5.86
N ALA A 76 -2.74 15.05 -4.99
CA ALA A 76 -3.03 13.67 -5.34
C ALA A 76 -4.52 13.32 -5.17
N LYS A 77 -4.97 12.29 -5.89
CA LYS A 77 -6.29 11.67 -5.71
C LYS A 77 -6.07 10.26 -5.20
N ILE A 78 -6.58 9.96 -4.00
CA ILE A 78 -6.37 8.66 -3.34
C ILE A 78 -7.75 8.10 -2.96
N SER A 79 -8.07 6.90 -3.43
CA SER A 79 -9.36 6.27 -3.13
C SER A 79 -9.23 4.79 -2.79
N HIS A 80 -9.93 4.32 -1.76
CA HIS A 80 -9.97 2.90 -1.37
C HIS A 80 -8.55 2.31 -1.27
N SER A 81 -7.75 2.86 -0.35
CA SER A 81 -6.31 2.58 -0.30
C SER A 81 -5.75 2.71 1.11
N LEU A 82 -4.66 1.97 1.37
CA LEU A 82 -3.88 2.08 2.60
C LEU A 82 -2.57 2.78 2.30
N ILE A 83 -2.29 3.86 3.02
CA ILE A 83 -1.05 4.62 2.89
C ILE A 83 -0.25 4.44 4.18
N GLY A 84 0.76 3.58 4.10
CA GLY A 84 1.66 3.23 5.18
C GLY A 84 2.59 4.37 5.58
N LEU A 85 3.22 4.20 6.74
CA LEU A 85 4.05 5.23 7.37
C LEU A 85 5.13 5.80 6.44
N ARG A 86 5.45 7.09 6.60
CA ARG A 86 6.50 7.80 5.83
C ARG A 86 6.30 7.83 4.30
N SER A 87 5.12 7.46 3.81
CA SER A 87 4.83 7.47 2.38
C SER A 87 4.96 8.88 1.79
N ARG A 88 5.53 8.96 0.59
CA ARG A 88 5.60 10.18 -0.23
C ARG A 88 4.83 9.96 -1.52
N ILE A 89 3.91 10.87 -1.84
CA ILE A 89 3.10 10.83 -3.07
C ILE A 89 3.19 12.20 -3.75
N GLY A 90 3.69 12.18 -4.99
CA GLY A 90 3.91 13.37 -5.80
C GLY A 90 2.64 13.95 -6.44
N PRO A 91 2.74 15.19 -6.96
CA PRO A 91 1.62 15.90 -7.56
C PRO A 91 1.10 15.25 -8.84
N GLY A 92 -0.21 15.38 -9.08
CA GLY A 92 -0.88 14.84 -10.26
C GLY A 92 -1.10 13.33 -10.22
N THR A 93 -0.72 12.66 -9.12
CA THR A 93 -0.79 11.21 -9.00
C THR A 93 -2.17 10.75 -8.53
N THR A 94 -2.64 9.66 -9.15
CA THR A 94 -3.84 8.91 -8.73
C THR A 94 -3.43 7.58 -8.12
N ILE A 95 -3.93 7.29 -6.93
CA ILE A 95 -3.79 5.99 -6.25
C ILE A 95 -5.19 5.45 -5.98
N LYS A 96 -5.45 4.23 -6.41
CA LYS A 96 -6.75 3.59 -6.26
C LYS A 96 -6.57 2.12 -5.96
N ASP A 97 -7.39 1.53 -5.08
CA ASP A 97 -7.35 0.09 -4.81
C ASP A 97 -5.89 -0.37 -4.58
N THR A 98 -5.18 0.29 -3.65
CA THR A 98 -3.72 0.10 -3.51
C THR A 98 -3.30 0.09 -2.05
N ILE A 99 -2.40 -0.84 -1.72
CA ILE A 99 -1.71 -0.87 -0.44
C ILE A 99 -0.29 -0.36 -0.66
N MET A 100 0.04 0.79 -0.09
CA MET A 100 1.40 1.30 -0.03
C MET A 100 1.95 1.05 1.37
N MET A 101 2.91 0.14 1.52
CA MET A 101 3.46 -0.23 2.83
C MET A 101 4.28 0.88 3.49
N GLY A 102 4.71 1.87 2.71
CA GLY A 102 5.42 3.05 3.19
C GLY A 102 6.93 2.90 3.13
N ALA A 103 7.64 3.46 4.11
CA ALA A 103 9.09 3.45 4.12
C ALA A 103 9.69 3.25 5.53
N ASP A 104 10.83 2.56 5.56
CA ASP A 104 11.62 2.32 6.77
C ASP A 104 12.29 3.61 7.28
N ASP A 105 12.62 4.55 6.38
CA ASP A 105 13.20 5.86 6.69
C ASP A 105 12.65 6.93 5.72
N TYR A 106 12.95 8.21 5.97
CA TYR A 106 12.80 9.27 4.99
C TYR A 106 13.95 9.22 3.98
N ASP A 107 13.71 9.67 2.75
CA ASP A 107 14.76 9.67 1.74
C ASP A 107 15.82 10.73 2.10
N MET A 108 16.99 10.25 2.55
CA MET A 108 18.11 11.08 3.00
C MET A 108 19.09 11.44 1.87
N MET A 109 18.91 10.90 0.66
CA MET A 109 19.88 11.10 -0.42
C MET A 109 19.63 12.42 -1.16
N PRO A 110 20.67 13.26 -1.38
CA PRO A 110 20.58 14.33 -2.36
C PRO A 110 20.41 13.71 -3.73
N HIS A 111 19.19 13.73 -4.26
CA HIS A 111 18.89 13.17 -5.57
C HIS A 111 19.70 13.89 -6.64
N ARG A 112 20.51 13.12 -7.38
CA ARG A 112 21.06 13.62 -8.63
C ARG A 112 19.90 13.88 -9.59
N LYS A 113 20.15 14.65 -10.64
CA LYS A 113 19.13 15.16 -11.58
C LYS A 113 18.25 14.07 -12.24
N ASN A 114 18.59 12.79 -12.10
CA ASN A 114 17.90 11.64 -12.67
C ASN A 114 17.55 10.53 -11.66
N ASP A 115 17.73 10.74 -10.35
CA ASP A 115 17.39 9.71 -9.35
C ASP A 115 15.89 9.69 -9.07
N VAL A 116 15.32 8.48 -8.96
CA VAL A 116 13.95 8.30 -8.51
C VAL A 116 13.91 8.32 -6.99
N ALA A 117 13.30 9.36 -6.43
CA ALA A 117 13.05 9.47 -5.00
C ALA A 117 12.12 8.36 -4.50
N MET A 118 12.27 7.97 -3.24
CA MET A 118 11.43 7.00 -2.57
C MET A 118 9.98 7.49 -2.47
N GLY A 119 9.05 6.55 -2.59
CA GLY A 119 7.63 6.79 -2.76
C GLY A 119 7.20 6.89 -4.22
N VAL A 120 6.05 7.53 -4.43
CA VAL A 120 5.44 7.67 -5.75
C VAL A 120 5.74 9.05 -6.32
N GLY A 121 6.35 9.06 -7.51
CA GLY A 121 6.65 10.27 -8.28
C GLY A 121 5.39 11.03 -8.73
N PRO A 122 5.58 12.16 -9.42
CA PRO A 122 4.47 12.92 -9.99
C PRO A 122 3.79 12.19 -11.15
N ASN A 123 2.57 12.60 -11.47
CA ASN A 123 1.81 12.19 -12.66
C ASN A 123 1.64 10.67 -12.83
N CYS A 124 1.66 9.90 -11.74
CA CYS A 124 1.51 8.45 -11.79
C CYS A 124 0.03 8.04 -11.71
N HIS A 125 -0.30 6.87 -12.26
CA HIS A 125 -1.59 6.22 -12.03
C HIS A 125 -1.33 4.82 -11.47
N ILE A 126 -1.59 4.61 -10.18
CA ILE A 126 -1.39 3.33 -9.51
C ILE A 126 -2.75 2.75 -9.12
N GLU A 127 -3.09 1.60 -9.69
CA GLU A 127 -4.35 0.92 -9.42
C GLU A 127 -4.17 -0.58 -9.28
N GLY A 128 -4.77 -1.18 -8.25
CA GLY A 128 -4.78 -2.62 -8.06
C GLY A 128 -3.41 -3.19 -7.66
N ALA A 129 -2.71 -2.51 -6.75
CA ALA A 129 -1.31 -2.80 -6.47
C ALA A 129 -0.97 -2.91 -4.97
N ILE A 130 0.08 -3.67 -4.69
CA ILE A 130 0.82 -3.66 -3.43
C ILE A 130 2.19 -3.06 -3.71
N LEU A 131 2.46 -1.91 -3.12
CA LEU A 131 3.77 -1.28 -3.11
C LEU A 131 4.45 -1.59 -1.77
N ASP A 132 5.46 -2.44 -1.78
CA ASP A 132 6.21 -2.78 -0.56
C ASP A 132 7.07 -1.59 -0.09
N LYS A 133 7.85 -1.78 0.96
CA LYS A 133 8.62 -0.72 1.59
C LYS A 133 9.72 -0.18 0.69
N ASN A 134 9.96 1.11 0.82
CA ASN A 134 11.07 1.82 0.19
C ASN A 134 11.06 1.79 -1.35
N VAL A 135 9.94 1.46 -1.97
CA VAL A 135 9.83 1.50 -3.43
C VAL A 135 10.06 2.90 -3.95
N ARG A 136 10.64 2.97 -5.15
CA ARG A 136 10.96 4.20 -5.88
C ARG A 136 10.21 4.16 -7.20
N ILE A 137 9.07 4.85 -7.29
CA ILE A 137 8.26 4.89 -8.51
C ILE A 137 8.51 6.21 -9.24
N GLY A 138 9.08 6.12 -10.45
CA GLY A 138 9.39 7.26 -11.30
C GLY A 138 8.16 8.04 -11.75
N GLU A 139 8.38 9.26 -12.26
CA GLU A 139 7.31 10.07 -12.84
C GLU A 139 6.57 9.34 -13.96
N GLY A 140 5.26 9.54 -14.07
CA GLY A 140 4.47 9.07 -15.21
C GLY A 140 4.26 7.55 -15.25
N VAL A 141 4.64 6.82 -14.19
CA VAL A 141 4.42 5.37 -14.13
C VAL A 141 2.93 5.06 -14.08
N VAL A 142 2.52 4.07 -14.85
CA VAL A 142 1.15 3.56 -14.85
C VAL A 142 1.13 2.09 -14.45
N ILE A 143 0.44 1.79 -13.37
CA ILE A 143 0.14 0.44 -12.89
C ILE A 143 -1.37 0.23 -12.93
N LYS A 144 -1.80 -0.87 -13.54
CA LYS A 144 -3.21 -1.28 -13.62
C LYS A 144 -3.38 -2.73 -13.16
N PRO A 145 -4.54 -3.10 -12.58
CA PRO A 145 -4.80 -4.48 -12.23
C PRO A 145 -4.88 -5.35 -13.47
N PHE A 146 -4.55 -6.62 -13.29
CA PHE A 146 -4.70 -7.66 -14.30
C PHE A 146 -5.97 -8.47 -14.03
N PRO A 147 -6.46 -9.24 -15.01
CA PRO A 147 -7.54 -10.18 -14.79
C PRO A 147 -7.24 -11.13 -13.61
N ARG A 148 -8.26 -11.49 -12.85
CA ARG A 148 -8.12 -12.44 -11.73
C ARG A 148 -7.54 -13.78 -12.23
N GLY A 149 -6.67 -14.39 -11.43
CA GLY A 149 -5.91 -15.59 -11.80
C GLY A 149 -4.69 -15.34 -12.68
N THR A 150 -4.38 -14.08 -13.02
CA THR A 150 -3.15 -13.76 -13.75
C THR A 150 -1.94 -13.91 -12.83
N GLU A 151 -0.93 -14.62 -13.31
CA GLU A 151 0.35 -14.85 -12.64
C GLU A 151 1.49 -14.41 -13.58
N ILE A 152 2.31 -13.45 -13.15
CA ILE A 152 3.45 -12.95 -13.93
C ILE A 152 4.64 -12.78 -13.00
N ASP A 153 5.81 -13.25 -13.41
CA ASP A 153 7.09 -12.89 -12.80
C ASP A 153 7.93 -12.10 -13.81
N ALA A 154 8.07 -10.80 -13.58
CA ALA A 154 8.87 -9.90 -14.41
C ALA A 154 10.25 -9.59 -13.78
N GLY A 155 10.62 -10.28 -12.70
CA GLY A 155 11.87 -10.11 -11.96
C GLY A 155 11.89 -8.88 -11.03
N THR A 156 11.48 -7.71 -11.51
CA THR A 156 11.40 -6.47 -10.69
C THR A 156 10.01 -6.21 -10.14
N TRP A 157 8.99 -6.89 -10.65
CA TRP A 157 7.63 -6.87 -10.15
C TRP A 157 6.96 -8.18 -10.51
N VAL A 158 5.89 -8.51 -9.79
CA VAL A 158 5.11 -9.71 -10.05
C VAL A 158 3.63 -9.36 -10.12
N VAL A 159 2.85 -10.23 -10.77
CA VAL A 159 1.40 -10.24 -10.67
C VAL A 159 1.02 -11.54 -9.99
N GLN A 160 0.18 -11.44 -8.96
CA GLN A 160 -0.32 -12.57 -8.18
C GLN A 160 -1.84 -12.45 -8.07
N ASP A 161 -2.58 -13.43 -8.59
CA ASP A 161 -4.03 -13.43 -8.75
C ASP A 161 -4.58 -12.13 -9.39
N GLY A 162 -3.84 -11.50 -10.29
CA GLY A 162 -4.22 -10.22 -10.93
C GLY A 162 -3.85 -8.94 -10.16
N ILE A 163 -3.21 -9.04 -9.00
CA ILE A 163 -2.70 -7.90 -8.21
C ILE A 163 -1.24 -7.67 -8.56
N VAL A 164 -0.87 -6.41 -8.87
CA VAL A 164 0.53 -6.05 -9.12
C VAL A 164 1.25 -5.88 -7.79
N VAL A 165 2.38 -6.56 -7.59
CA VAL A 165 3.21 -6.43 -6.39
C VAL A 165 4.57 -5.89 -6.80
N ILE A 166 4.95 -4.75 -6.22
CA ILE A 166 6.28 -4.15 -6.36
C ILE A 166 7.08 -4.48 -5.09
N PRO A 167 8.11 -5.36 -5.18
CA PRO A 167 8.89 -5.80 -4.02
C PRO A 167 9.67 -4.67 -3.35
N LYS A 168 10.08 -4.90 -2.10
CA LYS A 168 10.87 -3.97 -1.30
C LYS A 168 12.11 -3.46 -2.05
N ASP A 169 12.46 -2.19 -1.84
CA ASP A 169 13.66 -1.53 -2.38
C ASP A 169 13.74 -1.51 -3.91
N THR A 170 12.62 -1.79 -4.60
CA THR A 170 12.55 -1.79 -6.06
C THR A 170 12.42 -0.37 -6.62
N THR A 171 13.11 -0.11 -7.73
CA THR A 171 12.93 1.10 -8.53
C THR A 171 12.20 0.80 -9.83
N ILE A 172 11.08 1.47 -10.07
CA ILE A 172 10.36 1.47 -11.34
C ILE A 172 10.69 2.77 -12.06
N LEU A 173 11.26 2.65 -13.26
CA LEU A 173 11.74 3.79 -14.03
C LEU A 173 10.59 4.68 -14.53
N PRO A 174 10.84 5.98 -14.76
CA PRO A 174 9.82 6.90 -15.26
C PRO A 174 9.13 6.40 -16.54
N ASN A 175 7.84 6.70 -16.67
CA ASN A 175 6.97 6.34 -17.81
C ASN A 175 6.82 4.82 -18.06
N THR A 176 7.25 3.97 -17.12
CA THR A 176 7.01 2.53 -17.21
C THR A 176 5.51 2.24 -17.13
N ARG A 177 5.03 1.34 -17.98
CA ARG A 177 3.65 0.88 -17.98
C ARG A 177 3.58 -0.60 -17.61
N ILE A 178 2.87 -0.89 -16.52
CA ILE A 178 2.56 -2.24 -16.03
C ILE A 178 1.03 -2.39 -16.08
N ALA A 179 0.51 -2.94 -17.17
CA ALA A 179 -0.92 -3.09 -17.39
C ALA A 179 -1.17 -4.29 -18.32
N PRO A 180 -2.37 -4.89 -18.29
CA PRO A 180 -2.78 -5.82 -19.35
C PRO A 180 -2.75 -5.11 -20.72
N GLU A 181 -2.55 -5.90 -21.78
CA GLU A 181 -2.64 -5.46 -23.18
C GLU A 181 -3.97 -4.75 -23.48
#